data_AF-A0AA45RPJ7-F1
#
_entry.id   AF-A0AA45RPJ7-F1
#
_cell.length_a   1.000
_cell.length_b   1.000
_cell.length_c   1.000
_cell.angle_alpha   90.00
_cell.angle_beta   90.00
_cell.angle_gamma   90.00
#
_symmetry.space_group_name_H-M   'P 1'
#
loop_
_entity.id
_entity.type
_entity.pdbx_description
1 polymer ?
#
loop_
_entity_poly.entity_id
_entity_poly.type
_entity_poly.pdbx_seq_one_letter_code
_entity_poly.pdbx_strand_id
1 'polypeptide(L)'
;MDRAPGHAGRAGAMAAMSAALASWRAVLGIKWRALARLERALAAQRAALAECRSELTGQERALADSQAGCARQDRRLAALLDADGGFAVHGYLAHEAERARLQLELRQADAALQAGRQRLAAQHDEVGATQREIGRVEAQRDLSLEQIAKLERERLAAEELAQDEESAEASMARHFRAAREAREAA
;
A
#
# COMPACT_ATOMS: atom_id res chain seq x y z
N MET A 1 -0.37 17.19 58.34
CA MET A 1 -0.97 16.66 57.12
C MET A 1 0.16 16.35 56.17
N ASP A 2 0.76 15.17 56.32
CA ASP A 2 1.88 14.70 55.50
C ASP A 2 1.29 13.63 54.59
N ARG A 3 1.04 13.96 53.32
CA ARG A 3 0.57 12.96 52.35
C ARG A 3 1.74 12.01 52.13
N ALA A 4 1.54 10.73 52.41
CA ALA A 4 2.57 9.72 52.24
C ALA A 4 3.23 9.86 50.85
N PRO A 5 4.57 9.95 50.78
CA PRO A 5 5.31 10.22 49.53
C PRO A 5 5.03 9.19 48.41
N GLY A 6 4.45 8.03 48.74
CA GLY A 6 4.03 7.01 47.77
C GLY A 6 2.86 7.41 46.86
N HIS A 7 1.87 8.19 47.33
CA HIS A 7 0.70 8.52 46.51
C HIS A 7 1.02 9.51 45.39
N ALA A 8 1.92 10.47 45.63
CA ALA A 8 2.36 11.43 44.63
C ALA A 8 3.18 10.76 43.51
N GLY A 9 4.06 9.81 43.87
CA GLY A 9 4.80 9.01 42.89
C GLY A 9 3.88 8.14 42.02
N ARG A 10 2.86 7.52 42.62
CA ARG A 10 1.91 6.64 41.92
C ARG A 10 0.99 7.39 40.97
N ALA A 11 0.47 8.54 41.39
CA ALA A 11 -0.32 9.42 40.52
C ALA A 11 0.51 9.91 39.33
N GLY A 12 1.79 10.22 39.55
CA GLY A 12 2.74 10.55 38.48
C GLY A 12 2.95 9.41 37.48
N ALA A 13 3.13 8.17 37.96
CA ALA A 13 3.30 7.00 37.11
C ALA A 13 2.05 6.69 36.26
N MET A 14 0.85 6.78 36.85
CA MET A 14 -0.42 6.59 36.15
C MET A 14 -0.67 7.66 35.08
N ALA A 15 -0.32 8.92 35.38
CA ALA A 15 -0.39 10.02 34.42
C ALA A 15 0.59 9.80 33.25
N ALA A 16 1.82 9.37 33.53
CA ALA A 16 2.81 9.06 32.50
C ALA A 16 2.36 7.92 31.58
N MET A 17 1.78 6.85 32.14
CA MET A 17 1.26 5.71 31.36
C MET A 17 0.04 6.11 30.50
N SER A 18 -0.85 6.95 31.03
CA SER A 18 -1.98 7.50 30.28
C SER A 18 -1.51 8.39 29.11
N ALA A 19 -0.49 9.20 29.32
CA ALA A 19 0.12 10.01 28.27
C ALA A 19 0.79 9.14 27.20
N ALA A 20 1.49 8.07 27.60
CA ALA A 20 2.07 7.11 26.67
C ALA A 20 0.99 6.41 25.82
N LEU A 21 -0.11 5.95 26.42
CA LEU A 21 -1.25 5.38 25.70
C LEU A 21 -1.86 6.37 24.70
N ALA A 22 -2.06 7.62 25.10
CA ALA A 22 -2.58 8.65 24.21
C ALA A 22 -1.64 8.89 23.01
N SER A 23 -0.33 8.92 23.24
CA SER A 23 0.67 9.04 22.18
C SER A 23 0.62 7.87 21.20
N TRP A 24 0.61 6.63 21.71
CA TRP A 24 0.53 5.43 20.86
C TRP A 24 -0.77 5.36 20.05
N ARG A 25 -1.91 5.75 20.64
CA ARG A 25 -3.19 5.84 19.91
C ARG A 25 -3.16 6.91 18.81
N ALA A 26 -2.49 8.04 19.05
CA ALA A 26 -2.29 9.06 18.01
C ALA A 26 -1.44 8.53 16.86
N VAL A 27 -0.33 7.83 17.16
CA VAL A 27 0.53 7.15 16.17
C VAL A 27 -0.27 6.13 15.37
N LEU A 28 -1.08 5.30 16.03
CA LEU A 28 -1.96 4.33 15.38
C LEU A 28 -2.95 5.01 14.42
N GLY A 29 -3.55 6.13 14.83
CA GLY A 29 -4.45 6.92 13.97
C GLY A 29 -3.77 7.53 12.75
N ILE A 30 -2.48 7.88 12.85
CA ILE A 30 -1.68 8.29 11.69
C ILE A 30 -1.45 7.10 10.74
N LYS A 31 -1.12 5.92 11.28
CA LYS A 31 -0.89 4.71 10.49
C LYS A 31 -2.13 4.25 9.74
N TRP A 32 -3.31 4.25 10.38
CA TRP A 32 -4.58 3.95 9.70
C TRP A 32 -4.87 4.89 8.53
N ARG A 33 -4.62 6.20 8.71
CA ARG A 33 -4.78 7.18 7.62
C ARG A 33 -3.74 7.00 6.52
N ALA A 34 -2.52 6.57 6.85
CA ALA A 34 -1.51 6.23 5.86
C ALA A 34 -1.93 4.99 5.05
N LEU A 35 -2.38 3.93 5.72
CA LEU A 35 -2.89 2.71 5.09
C LEU A 35 -4.03 3.03 4.11
N ALA A 36 -5.05 3.76 4.57
CA ALA A 36 -6.20 4.13 3.74
C ALA A 36 -5.82 4.97 2.51
N ARG A 37 -4.75 5.78 2.60
CA ARG A 37 -4.22 6.53 1.45
C ARG A 37 -3.49 5.60 0.48
N LEU A 38 -2.67 4.68 0.98
CA LEU A 38 -1.95 3.70 0.17
C LEU A 38 -2.91 2.75 -0.55
N GLU A 39 -3.97 2.28 0.11
CA GLU A 39 -4.98 1.42 -0.50
C GLU A 39 -5.74 2.12 -1.65
N ARG A 40 -6.06 3.41 -1.47
CA ARG A 40 -6.64 4.23 -2.55
C ARG A 40 -5.67 4.42 -3.71
N ALA A 41 -4.40 4.70 -3.41
CA ALA A 41 -3.37 4.79 -4.44
C ALA A 41 -3.21 3.47 -5.19
N LEU A 42 -3.20 2.33 -4.49
CA LEU A 42 -3.13 1.00 -5.08
C LEU A 42 -4.34 0.71 -5.98
N ALA A 43 -5.55 1.10 -5.57
CA ALA A 43 -6.74 0.96 -6.39
C ALA A 43 -6.64 1.77 -7.70
N ALA A 44 -6.19 3.03 -7.61
CA ALA A 44 -5.97 3.87 -8.79
C ALA A 44 -4.88 3.29 -9.72
N GLN A 45 -3.77 2.81 -9.17
CA GLN A 45 -2.70 2.18 -9.95
C GLN A 45 -3.17 0.89 -10.65
N ARG A 46 -4.04 0.10 -10.01
CA ARG A 46 -4.65 -1.10 -10.63
C ARG A 46 -5.58 -0.75 -11.79
N ALA A 47 -6.32 0.35 -11.68
CA ALA A 47 -7.13 0.85 -12.78
C ALA A 47 -6.24 1.29 -13.95
N ALA A 48 -5.20 2.08 -13.69
CA ALA A 48 -4.21 2.48 -14.70
C ALA A 48 -3.51 1.26 -15.35
N LEU A 49 -3.20 0.22 -14.57
CA LEU A 49 -2.63 -1.02 -15.09
C LEU A 49 -3.59 -1.72 -16.07
N ALA A 50 -4.89 -1.73 -15.78
CA ALA A 50 -5.91 -2.28 -16.67
C ALA A 50 -6.00 -1.48 -17.97
N GLU A 51 -5.93 -0.14 -17.89
CA GLU A 51 -5.86 0.75 -19.06
C GLU A 51 -4.63 0.47 -19.92
N CYS A 52 -3.43 0.37 -19.30
CA CYS A 52 -2.19 0.02 -20.01
C CYS A 52 -2.30 -1.34 -20.74
N ARG A 53 -2.95 -2.35 -20.14
CA ARG A 53 -3.17 -3.65 -20.80
C ARG A 53 -4.11 -3.54 -21.99
N SER A 54 -5.14 -2.72 -21.88
CA SER A 54 -6.07 -2.43 -22.98
C SER A 54 -5.35 -1.73 -24.13
N GLU A 55 -4.54 -0.71 -23.83
CA GLU A 55 -3.69 -0.03 -24.82
C GLU A 55 -2.73 -1.00 -25.51
N LEU A 56 -2.07 -1.86 -24.75
CA LEU A 56 -1.14 -2.85 -25.28
C LEU A 56 -1.83 -3.80 -26.28
N THR A 57 -3.04 -4.25 -25.94
CA THR A 57 -3.85 -5.09 -26.84
C THR A 57 -4.17 -4.35 -28.14
N GLY A 58 -4.44 -3.04 -28.07
CA GLY A 58 -4.62 -2.19 -29.26
C GLY A 58 -3.35 -2.09 -30.11
N GLN A 59 -2.19 -1.96 -29.48
CA GLN A 59 -0.89 -1.92 -30.16
C GLN A 59 -0.54 -3.26 -30.82
N GLU A 60 -0.85 -4.40 -30.19
CA GLU A 60 -0.66 -5.73 -30.76
C GLU A 60 -1.50 -5.92 -32.03
N ARG A 61 -2.76 -5.43 -32.01
CA ARG A 61 -3.62 -5.44 -33.20
C ARG A 61 -3.06 -4.55 -34.31
N ALA A 62 -2.63 -3.33 -33.99
CA ALA A 62 -2.02 -2.43 -34.96
C ALA A 62 -0.79 -3.05 -35.61
N LEU A 63 0.07 -3.72 -34.82
CA LEU A 63 1.22 -4.45 -35.35
C LEU A 63 0.80 -5.58 -36.30
N ALA A 64 -0.20 -6.38 -35.92
CA ALA A 64 -0.72 -7.45 -36.77
C ALA A 64 -1.32 -6.92 -38.09
N ASP A 65 -2.03 -5.80 -38.03
CA ASP A 65 -2.60 -5.15 -39.21
C ASP A 65 -1.52 -4.62 -40.16
N SER A 66 -0.45 -4.01 -39.63
CA SER A 66 0.72 -3.59 -40.41
C SER A 66 1.44 -4.78 -41.05
N GLN A 67 1.65 -5.87 -40.32
CA GLN A 67 2.23 -7.11 -40.85
C GLN A 67 1.38 -7.70 -41.99
N ALA A 68 0.06 -7.73 -41.82
CA ALA A 68 -0.87 -8.18 -42.84
C ALA A 68 -0.84 -7.26 -44.08
N GLY A 69 -0.68 -5.94 -43.88
CA GLY A 69 -0.47 -4.95 -44.94
C GLY A 69 0.77 -5.26 -45.77
N CYS A 70 1.93 -5.46 -45.13
CA CYS A 70 3.17 -5.86 -45.79
C CYS A 70 2.98 -7.16 -46.59
N ALA A 71 2.42 -8.20 -45.96
CA ALA A 71 2.22 -9.49 -46.62
C ALA A 71 1.28 -9.42 -47.84
N ARG A 72 0.25 -8.57 -47.79
CA ARG A 72 -0.62 -8.31 -48.95
C ARG A 72 0.16 -7.63 -50.09
N GLN A 73 1.03 -6.67 -49.79
CA GLN A 73 1.86 -6.03 -50.81
C GLN A 73 2.88 -6.99 -51.42
N ASP A 74 3.50 -7.87 -50.62
CA ASP A 74 4.45 -8.86 -51.14
C ASP A 74 3.76 -9.83 -52.12
N ARG A 75 2.55 -10.29 -51.78
CA ARG A 75 1.73 -11.13 -52.70
C ARG A 75 1.35 -10.38 -53.97
N ARG A 76 1.05 -9.08 -53.86
CA ARG A 76 0.71 -8.25 -55.03
C ARG A 76 1.90 -8.10 -55.97
N LEU A 77 3.12 -7.93 -55.44
CA LEU A 77 4.33 -7.90 -56.26
C LEU A 77 4.58 -9.24 -56.95
N ALA A 78 4.47 -10.35 -56.22
CA ALA A 78 4.62 -11.69 -56.81
C ALA A 78 3.66 -11.87 -58.00
N ALA A 79 2.38 -11.53 -57.82
CA ALA A 79 1.39 -11.60 -58.90
C ALA A 79 1.70 -10.65 -60.09
N LEU A 80 2.29 -9.48 -59.84
CA LEU A 80 2.73 -8.56 -60.90
C LEU A 80 3.92 -9.12 -61.70
N LEU A 81 4.82 -9.85 -61.03
CA LEU A 81 5.98 -10.48 -61.66
C LEU A 81 5.61 -11.75 -62.43
N ASP A 82 4.58 -12.47 -61.98
CA ASP A 82 4.08 -13.70 -62.60
C ASP A 82 3.15 -13.45 -63.80
N ALA A 83 2.69 -12.22 -64.02
CA ALA A 83 1.77 -11.89 -65.11
C ALA A 83 2.50 -11.92 -66.48
N ASP A 84 2.00 -12.71 -67.43
CA ASP A 84 2.51 -12.83 -68.81
C ASP A 84 2.53 -11.50 -69.60
N GLY A 85 1.83 -10.47 -69.10
CA GLY A 85 1.79 -9.13 -69.67
C GLY A 85 2.90 -8.24 -69.12
N GLY A 86 4.08 -8.27 -69.76
CA GLY A 86 5.17 -7.29 -69.71
C GLY A 86 5.32 -6.41 -68.45
N PHE A 87 6.44 -6.58 -67.74
CA PHE A 87 6.80 -5.81 -66.55
C PHE A 87 6.79 -4.28 -66.78
N ALA A 88 5.91 -3.57 -66.08
CA ALA A 88 5.85 -2.10 -66.11
C ALA A 88 6.66 -1.50 -64.96
N VAL A 89 7.77 -0.83 -65.28
CA VAL A 89 8.67 -0.16 -64.31
C VAL A 89 7.91 0.79 -63.37
N HIS A 90 6.91 1.52 -63.88
CA HIS A 90 6.11 2.42 -63.06
C HIS A 90 5.31 1.68 -61.96
N GLY A 91 4.77 0.50 -62.27
CA GLY A 91 4.06 -0.34 -61.30
C GLY A 91 4.98 -0.86 -60.20
N TYR A 92 6.21 -1.21 -60.55
CA TYR A 92 7.24 -1.60 -59.58
C TYR A 92 7.65 -0.45 -58.66
N LEU A 93 7.91 0.75 -59.20
CA LEU A 93 8.27 1.90 -58.38
C LEU A 93 7.14 2.32 -57.42
N ALA A 94 5.88 2.24 -57.87
CA ALA A 94 4.72 2.49 -57.01
C ALA A 94 4.61 1.44 -55.89
N HIS A 95 4.91 0.16 -56.19
CA HIS A 95 4.97 -0.90 -55.19
C HIS A 95 6.08 -0.65 -54.16
N GLU A 96 7.29 -0.31 -54.60
CA GLU A 96 8.42 -0.04 -53.70
C GLU A 96 8.14 1.16 -52.77
N ALA A 97 7.52 2.23 -53.28
CA ALA A 97 7.13 3.37 -52.46
C ALA A 97 6.11 2.97 -51.36
N GLU A 98 5.11 2.19 -51.73
CA GLU A 98 4.09 1.69 -50.80
C GLU A 98 4.68 0.70 -49.78
N ARG A 99 5.59 -0.17 -50.22
CA ARG A 99 6.33 -1.09 -49.35
C ARG A 99 7.19 -0.34 -48.34
N ALA A 100 7.89 0.72 -48.75
CA ALA A 100 8.66 1.56 -47.83
C ALA A 100 7.77 2.23 -46.78
N ARG A 101 6.59 2.72 -47.17
CA ARG A 101 5.59 3.29 -46.25
C ARG A 101 5.12 2.26 -45.22
N LEU A 102 4.72 1.06 -45.65
CA LEU A 102 4.26 0.00 -44.75
C LEU A 102 5.37 -0.52 -43.84
N GLN A 103 6.62 -0.57 -44.31
CA GLN A 103 7.76 -0.91 -43.46
C GLN A 103 8.00 0.13 -42.36
N LEU A 104 7.81 1.42 -42.67
CA LEU A 104 7.87 2.47 -41.66
C LEU A 104 6.74 2.32 -40.64
N GLU A 105 5.50 2.10 -41.09
CA GLU A 105 4.36 1.85 -40.21
C GLU A 105 4.59 0.63 -39.30
N LEU A 106 5.13 -0.45 -39.85
CA LEU A 106 5.46 -1.67 -39.10
C LEU A 106 6.50 -1.39 -38.01
N ARG A 107 7.57 -0.65 -38.33
CA ARG A 107 8.60 -0.27 -37.34
C ARG A 107 8.02 0.63 -36.25
N GLN A 108 7.14 1.56 -36.61
CA GLN A 108 6.45 2.43 -35.65
C GLN A 108 5.51 1.63 -34.73
N ALA A 109 4.75 0.69 -35.28
CA ALA A 109 3.87 -0.18 -34.51
C ALA A 109 4.66 -1.07 -33.54
N ASP A 110 5.77 -1.67 -33.99
CA ASP A 110 6.64 -2.47 -33.12
C ASP A 110 7.26 -1.61 -32.01
N ALA A 111 7.81 -0.44 -32.34
CA ALA A 111 8.35 0.48 -31.34
C ALA A 111 7.29 0.91 -30.31
N ALA A 112 6.07 1.20 -30.76
CA ALA A 112 4.95 1.55 -29.88
C ALA A 112 4.57 0.38 -28.95
N LEU A 113 4.56 -0.85 -29.47
CA LEU A 113 4.30 -2.07 -28.70
C LEU A 113 5.38 -2.29 -27.64
N GLN A 114 6.67 -2.17 -28.00
CA GLN A 114 7.77 -2.31 -27.04
C GLN A 114 7.70 -1.24 -25.95
N ALA A 115 7.42 0.03 -26.31
CA ALA A 115 7.21 1.10 -25.34
C ALA A 115 6.00 0.82 -24.43
N GLY A 116 4.92 0.23 -24.97
CA GLY A 116 3.76 -0.22 -24.20
C GLY A 116 4.12 -1.32 -23.19
N ARG A 117 4.90 -2.32 -23.61
CA ARG A 117 5.39 -3.40 -22.72
C ARG A 117 6.25 -2.86 -21.57
N GLN A 118 7.14 -1.92 -21.88
CA GLN A 118 7.98 -1.25 -20.88
C GLN A 118 7.13 -0.46 -19.88
N ARG A 119 6.15 0.32 -20.35
CA ARG A 119 5.19 1.03 -19.49
C ARG A 119 4.42 0.06 -18.58
N LEU A 120 3.93 -1.05 -19.14
CA LEU A 120 3.21 -2.06 -18.37
C LEU A 120 4.08 -2.70 -17.28
N ALA A 121 5.35 -2.99 -17.59
CA ALA A 121 6.31 -3.52 -16.62
C ALA A 121 6.58 -2.52 -15.49
N ALA A 122 6.83 -1.25 -15.82
CA ALA A 122 7.03 -0.18 -14.83
C ALA A 122 5.80 -0.02 -13.93
N GLN A 123 4.59 -0.05 -14.49
CA GLN A 123 3.34 0.03 -13.72
C GLN A 123 3.18 -1.16 -12.78
N HIS A 124 3.59 -2.36 -13.20
CA HIS A 124 3.62 -3.55 -12.35
C HIS A 124 4.59 -3.39 -11.17
N ASP A 125 5.77 -2.84 -11.41
CA ASP A 125 6.78 -2.57 -10.37
C ASP A 125 6.28 -1.54 -9.36
N GLU A 126 5.61 -0.48 -9.82
CA GLU A 126 4.98 0.53 -8.96
C GLU A 126 3.90 -0.09 -8.06
N VAL A 127 3.00 -0.90 -8.63
CA VAL A 127 1.99 -1.64 -7.86
C VAL A 127 2.66 -2.52 -6.80
N GLY A 128 3.71 -3.25 -7.19
CA GLY A 128 4.48 -4.08 -6.26
C GLY A 128 5.15 -3.27 -5.15
N ALA A 129 5.67 -2.07 -5.46
CA ALA A 129 6.27 -1.17 -4.48
C ALA A 129 5.23 -0.65 -3.47
N THR A 130 4.06 -0.22 -3.94
CA THR A 130 2.96 0.21 -3.08
C THR A 130 2.45 -0.92 -2.20
N GLN A 131 2.34 -2.15 -2.71
CA GLN A 131 1.97 -3.32 -1.92
C GLN A 131 2.98 -3.63 -0.81
N ARG A 132 4.28 -3.55 -1.10
CA ARG A 132 5.32 -3.71 -0.08
C ARG A 132 5.23 -2.64 1.00
N GLU A 133 4.93 -1.40 0.61
CA GLU A 133 4.77 -0.30 1.57
C GLU A 133 3.53 -0.48 2.45
N ILE A 134 2.42 -0.93 1.89
CA ILE A 134 1.23 -1.32 2.67
C ILE A 134 1.62 -2.37 3.72
N GLY A 135 2.29 -3.46 3.31
CA GLY A 135 2.70 -4.50 4.25
C GLY A 135 3.63 -4.00 5.36
N ARG A 136 4.53 -3.04 5.06
CA ARG A 136 5.35 -2.39 6.11
C ARG A 136 4.51 -1.57 7.08
N VAL A 137 3.57 -0.78 6.58
CA VAL A 137 2.69 0.06 7.42
C VAL A 137 1.77 -0.81 8.28
N GLU A 138 1.25 -1.91 7.74
CA GLU A 138 0.47 -2.91 8.48
C GLU A 138 1.29 -3.53 9.62
N ALA A 139 2.50 -4.02 9.33
CA ALA A 139 3.37 -4.58 10.37
C ALA A 139 3.66 -3.56 11.48
N GLN A 140 3.91 -2.30 11.13
CA GLN A 140 4.12 -1.25 12.13
C GLN A 140 2.85 -0.88 12.91
N ARG A 141 1.67 -0.97 12.28
CA ARG A 141 0.36 -0.77 12.93
C ARG A 141 0.15 -1.86 13.97
N ASP A 142 0.44 -3.10 13.61
CA ASP A 142 0.26 -4.26 14.49
C ASP A 142 1.20 -4.19 15.69
N LEU A 143 2.47 -3.79 15.49
CA LEU A 143 3.39 -3.49 16.59
C LEU A 143 2.86 -2.37 17.52
N SER A 144 2.21 -1.35 16.95
CA SER A 144 1.62 -0.26 17.75
C SER A 144 0.42 -0.75 18.56
N LEU A 145 -0.39 -1.64 18.00
CA LEU A 145 -1.51 -2.29 18.70
C LEU A 145 -1.01 -3.16 19.86
N GLU A 146 0.02 -3.97 19.63
CA GLU A 146 0.65 -4.78 20.68
C GLU A 146 1.18 -3.93 21.83
N GLN A 147 1.82 -2.80 21.50
CA GLN A 147 2.34 -1.88 22.50
C GLN A 147 1.23 -1.20 23.31
N ILE A 148 0.12 -0.82 22.67
CA ILE A 148 -1.07 -0.30 23.37
C ILE A 148 -1.63 -1.38 24.31
N ALA A 149 -1.83 -2.61 23.83
CA ALA A 149 -2.36 -3.70 24.63
C ALA A 149 -1.44 -4.06 25.81
N LYS A 150 -0.12 -3.93 25.64
CA LYS A 150 0.85 -4.08 26.75
C LYS A 150 0.65 -2.98 27.81
N LEU A 151 0.64 -1.71 27.40
CA LEU A 151 0.46 -0.59 28.32
C LEU A 151 -0.91 -0.61 29.01
N GLU A 152 -1.96 -1.06 28.33
CA GLU A 152 -3.29 -1.23 28.93
C GLU A 152 -3.29 -2.29 30.02
N ARG A 153 -2.61 -3.43 29.81
CA ARG A 153 -2.43 -4.47 30.83
C ARG A 153 -1.62 -3.96 32.02
N GLU A 154 -0.52 -3.27 31.77
CA GLU A 154 0.31 -2.67 32.83
C GLU A 154 -0.48 -1.64 33.66
N ARG A 155 -1.35 -0.86 33.00
CA ARG A 155 -2.24 0.09 33.66
C ARG A 155 -3.27 -0.59 34.53
N LEU A 156 -3.94 -1.62 34.02
CA LEU A 156 -4.93 -2.37 34.81
C LEU A 156 -4.29 -3.03 36.03
N ALA A 157 -3.13 -3.66 35.87
CA ALA A 157 -2.40 -4.27 37.00
C ALA A 157 -1.98 -3.23 38.06
N ALA A 158 -1.57 -2.03 37.63
CA ALA A 158 -1.25 -0.94 38.55
C ALA A 158 -2.49 -0.39 39.28
N GLU A 159 -3.65 -0.36 38.62
CA GLU A 159 -4.94 0.02 39.21
C GLU A 159 -5.39 -1.00 40.25
N GLU A 160 -5.30 -2.30 39.95
CA GLU A 160 -5.62 -3.40 40.89
C GLU A 160 -4.74 -3.35 42.14
N LEU A 161 -3.42 -3.24 41.96
CA LEU A 161 -2.48 -3.15 43.09
C LEU A 161 -2.75 -1.92 43.96
N ALA A 162 -3.14 -0.79 43.35
CA ALA A 162 -3.53 0.40 44.09
C ALA A 162 -4.80 0.20 44.92
N GLN A 163 -5.80 -0.52 44.37
CA GLN A 163 -7.05 -0.83 45.07
C GLN A 163 -6.83 -1.81 46.24
N ASP A 164 -5.97 -2.80 46.05
CA ASP A 164 -5.61 -3.77 47.09
C ASP A 164 -4.91 -3.08 48.27
N GLU A 165 -3.97 -2.19 48.00
CA GLU A 165 -3.27 -1.41 49.02
C GLU A 165 -4.22 -0.46 49.77
N GLU A 166 -5.10 0.25 49.07
CA GLU A 166 -6.09 1.13 49.70
C GLU A 166 -7.07 0.34 50.58
N SER A 167 -7.45 -0.87 50.14
CA SER A 167 -8.28 -1.80 50.91
C SER A 167 -7.58 -2.31 52.18
N ALA A 168 -6.28 -2.59 52.09
CA ALA A 168 -5.45 -2.98 53.23
C ALA A 168 -5.30 -1.83 54.24
N GLU A 169 -4.99 -0.62 53.77
CA GLU A 169 -4.89 0.60 54.60
C GLU A 169 -6.22 0.92 55.30
N ALA A 170 -7.35 0.84 54.58
CA ALA A 170 -8.67 1.06 55.15
C ALA A 170 -9.00 0.03 56.26
N SER A 171 -8.61 -1.23 56.06
CA SER A 171 -8.80 -2.30 57.04
C SER A 171 -7.94 -2.07 58.29
N MET A 172 -6.66 -1.72 58.12
CA MET A 172 -5.77 -1.35 59.22
C MET A 172 -6.31 -0.13 60.00
N ALA A 173 -6.76 0.92 59.30
CA ALA A 173 -7.32 2.11 59.92
C ALA A 173 -8.61 1.83 60.70
N ARG A 174 -9.43 0.86 60.28
CA ARG A 174 -10.59 0.38 61.06
C ARG A 174 -10.14 -0.32 62.35
N HIS A 175 -9.16 -1.22 62.25
CA HIS A 175 -8.61 -1.93 63.42
C HIS A 175 -7.97 -0.97 64.43
N PHE A 176 -7.19 0.01 63.98
CA PHE A 176 -6.60 1.01 64.89
C PHE A 176 -7.64 1.88 65.59
N ARG A 177 -8.72 2.26 64.89
CA ARG A 177 -9.84 3.00 65.50
C ARG A 177 -10.54 2.17 66.56
N ALA A 178 -10.91 0.94 66.24
CA ALA A 178 -11.54 0.02 67.19
C ALA A 178 -10.66 -0.25 68.43
N ALA A 179 -9.35 -0.43 68.24
CA ALA A 179 -8.41 -0.63 69.34
C ALA A 179 -8.25 0.61 70.22
N ARG A 180 -8.34 1.81 69.65
CA ARG A 180 -8.30 3.07 70.39
C ARG A 180 -9.57 3.27 71.21
N GLU A 181 -10.73 3.08 70.60
CA GLU A 181 -12.04 3.17 71.28
C GLU A 181 -12.15 2.17 72.45
N ALA A 182 -11.65 0.95 72.26
CA ALA A 182 -11.61 -0.06 73.33
C ALA A 182 -10.68 0.32 74.51
N ARG A 183 -9.61 1.09 74.27
CA ARG A 183 -8.73 1.60 75.33
C ARG A 183 -9.30 2.83 76.05
N GLU A 184 -10.08 3.64 75.35
CA GLU A 184 -10.74 4.81 75.94
C GLU A 184 -11.98 4.42 76.77
N ALA A 185 -12.53 3.22 76.55
CA ALA A 185 -13.69 2.67 77.27
C ALA A 185 -13.34 1.77 78.48
N ALA A 186 -12.05 1.48 78.70
CA ALA A 186 -11.53 0.64 79.79
C ALA A 186 -10.85 1.49 80.88
#